data_AF-A0A7Z9BKW2-F1
#
_entry.id   AF-A0A7Z9BKW2-F1
#
_cell.length_a   1.000
_cell.length_b   1.000
_cell.length_c   1.000
_cell.angle_alpha   90.00
_cell.angle_beta   90.00
_cell.angle_gamma   90.00
#
_symmetry.space_group_name_H-M   'P 1'
#
loop_
_entity.id
_entity.type
_entity.pdbx_description
1 polymer ?
#
loop_
_entity_poly.entity_id
_entity_poly.type
_entity_poly.pdbx_seq_one_letter_code
_entity_poly.pdbx_strand_id
1 'polypeptide(L)' 'MNLERLANGIPLPIKFGSRRKRIQRFLSLPNLKIEKIWLPIIKEWLSIYFTKEEIIYVM' A
#
# COMPACT_ATOMS: atom_id res chain seq x y z
N MET A 1 -12.18 -7.86 1.51
CA MET A 1 -10.85 -8.07 2.12
C MET A 1 -10.96 -7.81 3.62
N ASN A 2 -10.75 -8.82 4.46
CA ASN A 2 -11.19 -8.74 5.86
C ASN A 2 -10.09 -8.13 6.76
N LEU A 3 -10.35 -6.97 7.37
CA LEU A 3 -9.44 -6.26 8.30
C LEU A 3 -8.96 -7.16 9.46
N GLU A 4 -9.76 -8.16 9.80
CA GLU A 4 -9.48 -9.16 10.83
C GLU A 4 -8.27 -10.02 10.49
N ARG A 5 -8.06 -10.36 9.21
CA ARG A 5 -6.87 -11.12 8.77
C ARG A 5 -5.61 -10.29 8.99
N LEU A 6 -5.65 -9.00 8.66
CA LEU A 6 -4.55 -8.07 8.91
C LEU A 6 -4.31 -7.90 10.42
N ALA A 7 -5.37 -7.78 11.21
CA ALA A 7 -5.27 -7.61 12.66
C ALA A 7 -4.75 -8.86 13.39
N ASN A 8 -4.96 -10.05 12.83
CA ASN A 8 -4.41 -11.31 13.32
C ASN A 8 -2.95 -11.53 12.90
N GLY A 9 -2.52 -11.00 11.75
CA GLY A 9 -1.13 -11.09 11.29
C GLY A 9 -0.16 -10.17 12.02
N ILE A 10 -0.63 -9.20 12.82
CA ILE A 10 0.22 -8.30 13.59
C ILE A 10 0.66 -8.97 14.90
N PRO A 11 1.96 -9.25 15.10
CA PRO A 11 2.48 -9.91 16.30
C PRO A 11 2.67 -8.92 17.45
N LEU A 12 1.58 -8.27 17.87
CA LEU A 12 1.61 -7.34 19.01
C LEU A 12 0.79 -7.88 20.18
N PRO A 13 1.32 -7.83 21.41
CA PRO A 13 0.64 -8.28 22.62
C PRO A 13 -0.37 -7.22 23.11
N ILE A 14 -1.27 -6.80 22.22
CA ILE A 14 -2.36 -5.86 22.52
C ILE A 14 -3.70 -6.50 22.16
N LYS A 15 -4.79 -6.01 22.77
CA LYS A 15 -6.14 -6.48 22.49
C LYS A 15 -6.43 -6.45 20.99
N PHE A 16 -7.12 -7.48 20.48
CA PHE A 16 -7.48 -7.58 19.06
C PHE A 16 -8.21 -6.33 18.54
N GLY A 17 -9.17 -5.80 19.32
CA GLY A 17 -9.86 -4.55 18.97
C GLY A 17 -8.93 -3.35 18.83
N SER A 18 -7.85 -3.28 19.63
CA SER A 18 -6.81 -2.26 19.50
C SER A 18 -5.97 -2.46 18.24
N ARG A 19 -5.61 -3.71 17.89
CA ARG A 19 -4.93 -4.03 16.62
C ARG A 19 -5.77 -3.60 15.41
N ARG A 20 -7.06 -3.94 15.42
CA ARG A 20 -8.01 -3.53 14.37
C ARG A 20 -8.08 -2.02 14.22
N LYS A 21 -8.30 -1.28 15.32
CA LYS A 21 -8.35 0.20 15.30
C LYS A 21 -7.05 0.81 14.79
N ARG A 22 -5.90 0.22 15.14
CA ARG A 22 -4.58 0.69 14.66
C ARG A 22 -4.42 0.51 13.16
N ILE A 23 -4.82 -0.64 12.61
CA ILE A 23 -4.83 -0.87 11.15
C ILE A 23 -5.80 0.10 10.47
N GLN A 24 -7.00 0.30 11.01
CA GLN A 24 -7.94 1.27 10.46
C GLN A 24 -7.31 2.66 10.39
N ARG A 25 -6.72 3.15 11.48
CA ARG A 25 -6.05 4.46 11.51
C ARG A 25 -4.92 4.55 10.48
N PHE A 26 -4.10 3.50 10.37
CA PHE A 26 -3.02 3.42 9.39
C PHE A 26 -3.55 3.50 7.95
N LEU A 27 -4.60 2.74 7.64
CA LEU A 27 -5.24 2.72 6.32
C LEU A 27 -5.98 4.03 5.99
N SER A 28 -6.41 4.77 7.00
CA SER A 28 -7.04 6.08 6.84
C SER A 28 -6.04 7.24 6.71
N LEU A 29 -4.73 6.99 6.76
CA LEU A 29 -3.76 8.06 6.63
C LEU A 29 -3.79 8.66 5.21
N PRO A 30 -3.77 10.00 5.06
CA PRO A 30 -3.88 10.67 3.76
C PRO A 30 -2.64 10.49 2.86
N ASN A 31 -1.53 9.99 3.41
CA ASN A 31 -0.34 9.59 2.66
C ASN A 31 -0.44 8.15 2.13
N LEU A 32 -1.32 7.32 2.71
CA LEU A 32 -1.58 5.94 2.30
C LEU A 32 -2.75 5.87 1.30
N LYS A 33 -3.00 6.96 0.56
CA LYS A 33 -3.85 6.90 -0.61
C LYS A 33 -3.22 5.94 -1.62
N ILE A 34 -4.04 5.10 -2.21
CA ILE A 34 -3.65 4.15 -3.27
C ILE A 34 -2.80 4.88 -4.32
N GLU A 35 -3.24 6.04 -4.79
CA GLU A 35 -2.49 6.90 -5.72
C GLU A 35 -1.04 7.17 -5.26
N LYS A 36 -0.86 7.56 -4.00
CA LYS A 36 0.46 7.93 -3.45
C LYS A 36 1.40 6.75 -3.23
N ILE A 37 0.85 5.54 -3.09
CA ILE A 37 1.65 4.32 -2.97
C ILE A 37 1.98 3.78 -4.37
N TRP A 38 0.97 3.68 -5.23
CA TRP A 38 1.12 3.06 -6.54
C TRP A 38 1.89 3.92 -7.53
N LEU A 39 1.72 5.25 -7.53
CA LEU A 39 2.46 6.13 -8.45
C LEU A 39 3.99 6.01 -8.34
N PRO A 40 4.62 6.10 -7.15
CA PRO A 40 6.08 5.95 -7.05
C PRO A 40 6.54 4.53 -7.37
N ILE A 41 5.77 3.49 -7.00
CA ILE A 41 6.10 2.09 -7.34
C ILE A 41 6.08 1.88 -8.85
N ILE A 42 5.01 2.33 -9.52
CA ILE A 42 4.87 2.23 -10.97
C ILE A 42 5.96 3.06 -11.65
N LYS A 43 6.25 4.26 -11.16
CA LYS A 43 7.33 5.10 -11.71
C LYS A 43 8.69 4.41 -11.63
N GLU A 44 9.02 3.83 -10.49
CA GLU A 44 10.30 3.13 -10.30
C GLU A 44 10.35 1.87 -11.15
N TRP A 45 9.25 1.10 -11.19
CA TRP A 45 9.13 -0.07 -12.04
C TRP A 45 9.32 0.30 -13.52
N LEU A 46 8.64 1.34 -14.00
CA LEU A 46 8.83 1.84 -15.36
C LEU A 46 10.28 2.27 -15.62
N SER A 47 10.95 2.90 -14.65
CA SER A 47 12.36 3.28 -14.78
C SER A 47 13.33 2.09 -14.82
N ILE A 48 12.95 0.93 -14.28
CA ILE A 48 13.77 -0.29 -14.34
C ILE A 48 13.67 -0.94 -15.71
N TYR A 49 12.48 -0.96 -16.30
CA TYR A 49 12.21 -1.72 -17.53
C TYR A 49 12.28 -0.89 -18.81
N PHE A 50 12.16 0.44 -18.71
CA PHE A 50 12.11 1.32 -19.87
C PHE A 50 13.12 2.46 -19.77
N THR A 51 13.71 2.78 -20.91
CA THR A 51 14.60 3.94 -21.04
C THR A 51 13.79 5.22 -21.30
N LYS A 52 14.29 6.39 -20.87
CA LYS A 52 13.55 7.67 -20.84
C LYS A 52 12.98 8.15 -22.18
N GLU A 53 13.36 7.52 -23.29
CA GLU A 53 13.05 7.95 -24.65
C GLU A 53 12.11 6.98 -25.41
N GLU A 54 11.64 5.92 -24.76
CA GLU A 54 10.70 4.98 -25.37
C GLU A 54 9.24 5.34 -25.09
N ILE A 55 8.45 5.56 -26.14
CA ILE A 55 7.00 5.76 -26.04
C ILE A 55 6.34 4.40 -25.85
N ILE A 56 5.82 4.15 -24.65
CA ILE A 56 5.13 2.91 -24.32
C ILE A 56 3.63 3.10 -24.59
N TYR A 57 3.08 2.29 -25.48
CA TYR A 57 1.63 2.22 -25.70
C TYR A 57 1.02 1.21 -24.72
N VAL A 58 0.15 1.68 -23.82
CA VAL A 58 -0.65 0.79 -22.95
C VAL A 58 -1.97 0.55 -23.68
N MET A 59 -2.15 -0.68 -24.18
CA MET A 59 -3.35 -1.14 -24.88
C MET A 59 -4.51 -1.41 -23.91
#